data_AF-A0AAU6YQM2-F1
#
_entry.id   AF-A0AAU6YQM2-F1
#
_cell.length_a   1.000
_cell.length_b   1.000
_cell.length_c   1.000
_cell.angle_alpha   90.00
_cell.angle_beta   90.00
_cell.angle_gamma   90.00
#
_symmetry.space_group_name_H-M   'P 1'
#
loop_
_entity.id
_entity.type
_entity.pdbx_description
1 polymer ?
#
loop_
_entity_poly.entity_id
_entity_poly.type
_entity_poly.pdbx_seq_one_letter_code
_entity_poly.pdbx_strand_id
1 'polypeptide(L)'
;MDKPAEGDPCNGCGLCCIAQVCDLGIALGDDRNCRALIQNADNTFSCGLVLDPYRYLDADAVKPWRIIDEMSGSNAGEEALKKMNAEGLGAGRGCDSDDEEAAQILEEAHANWQLNLPLH
;
A
#
# COMPACT_ATOMS: atom_id res chain seq x y z
N MET A 1 9.86 3.66 13.04
CA MET A 1 8.53 3.96 12.48
C MET A 1 8.07 5.24 13.13
N ASP A 2 7.87 6.30 12.35
CA ASP A 2 7.43 7.61 12.86
C ASP A 2 6.01 7.86 12.34
N LYS A 3 5.01 7.39 13.09
CA LYS A 3 3.59 7.50 12.72
C LYS A 3 3.19 8.99 12.78
N PRO A 4 2.44 9.50 11.78
CA PRO A 4 1.93 10.86 11.84
C PRO A 4 0.85 11.00 12.93
N ALA A 5 0.51 12.24 13.31
CA ALA A 5 -0.59 12.47 14.23
C ALA A 5 -1.92 12.00 13.62
N GLU A 6 -2.91 11.72 14.47
CA GLU A 6 -4.27 11.42 14.01
C GLU A 6 -4.79 12.55 13.12
N GLY A 7 -5.40 12.19 11.98
CA GLY A 7 -5.87 13.14 10.98
C GLY A 7 -4.80 13.71 10.03
N ASP A 8 -3.51 13.55 10.33
CA ASP A 8 -2.44 13.96 9.41
C ASP A 8 -2.30 12.98 8.23
N PRO A 9 -1.88 13.43 7.04
CA PRO A 9 -1.69 12.55 5.89
C PRO A 9 -0.73 11.40 6.18
N CYS A 10 -1.03 10.22 5.64
CA CYS A 10 -0.10 9.08 5.69
C CYS A 10 1.28 9.49 5.12
N ASN A 11 2.32 9.32 5.94
CA ASN A 11 3.70 9.64 5.60
C ASN A 11 4.52 8.40 5.19
N GLY A 12 3.88 7.23 5.06
CA GLY A 12 4.58 5.99 4.79
C GLY A 12 5.31 5.39 6.00
N CYS A 13 4.86 5.64 7.23
CA CYS A 13 5.50 5.07 8.44
C CYS A 13 5.54 3.53 8.49
N GLY A 14 4.67 2.86 7.73
CA GLY A 14 4.60 1.40 7.63
C GLY A 14 3.83 0.69 8.74
N LEU A 15 3.39 1.40 9.79
CA LEU A 15 2.76 0.81 10.97
C LEU A 15 1.57 -0.10 10.63
N CYS A 16 0.56 0.43 9.95
CA CYS A 16 -0.64 -0.34 9.57
C CYS A 16 -0.34 -1.40 8.49
N CYS A 17 0.52 -1.09 7.51
CA CYS A 17 0.87 -1.99 6.41
C CYS A 17 1.66 -3.23 6.87
N ILE A 18 2.37 -3.13 7.99
CA ILE A 18 3.19 -4.21 8.56
C ILE A 18 2.38 -5.01 9.58
N ALA A 19 1.51 -4.34 10.36
CA ALA A 19 0.62 -5.02 11.30
C ALA A 19 -0.27 -6.06 10.61
N GLN A 20 -0.81 -5.74 9.43
CA GLN A 20 -1.66 -6.66 8.67
C GLN A 20 -1.63 -6.41 7.16
N VAL A 21 -1.85 -7.46 6.39
CA VAL A 21 -2.08 -7.35 4.94
C VAL A 21 -3.51 -6.85 4.71
N CYS A 22 -3.66 -5.73 4.00
CA CYS A 22 -4.98 -5.19 3.64
C CYS A 22 -5.65 -6.01 2.53
N ASP A 23 -6.95 -5.81 2.30
CA ASP A 23 -7.72 -6.54 1.27
C ASP A 23 -7.11 -6.45 -0.14
N LEU A 24 -6.54 -5.30 -0.50
CA LEU A 24 -5.81 -5.15 -1.77
C LEU A 24 -4.56 -6.03 -1.82
N GLY A 25 -3.84 -6.16 -0.70
CA GLY A 25 -2.67 -7.04 -0.58
C GLY A 25 -3.06 -8.52 -0.61
N ILE A 26 -4.15 -8.90 0.07
CA ILE A 26 -4.70 -10.27 0.06
C ILE A 26 -5.06 -10.67 -1.37
N ALA A 27 -5.64 -9.75 -2.15
CA ALA A 27 -5.99 -9.99 -3.56
C ALA A 27 -4.76 -10.32 -4.45
N LEU A 28 -3.53 -10.02 -4.01
CA LEU A 28 -2.29 -10.42 -4.69
C LEU A 28 -1.87 -11.87 -4.37
N GLY A 29 -2.65 -12.59 -3.55
CA GLY A 29 -2.51 -14.03 -3.32
C GLY A 29 -1.59 -14.43 -2.16
N ASP A 30 -1.39 -13.55 -1.18
CA ASP A 30 -0.72 -13.85 0.09
C ASP A 30 -1.35 -13.01 1.20
N ASP A 31 -1.96 -13.66 2.19
CA ASP A 31 -2.64 -13.03 3.33
C ASP A 31 -1.71 -12.72 4.51
N ARG A 32 -0.41 -13.03 4.37
CA ARG A 32 0.62 -12.83 5.40
C ARG A 32 1.72 -11.87 4.96
N ASN A 33 2.11 -11.91 3.68
CA ASN A 33 3.14 -11.03 3.13
C ASN A 33 2.58 -10.25 1.94
N CYS A 34 2.37 -8.94 2.13
CA CYS A 34 1.88 -8.10 1.04
C CYS A 34 2.95 -8.00 -0.06
N ARG A 35 2.67 -8.59 -1.23
CA ARG A 35 3.58 -8.57 -2.38
C ARG A 35 3.86 -7.18 -2.95
N ALA A 36 3.01 -6.20 -2.61
CA ALA A 36 3.16 -4.81 -3.02
C ALA A 36 3.78 -3.92 -1.94
N LEU A 37 4.11 -4.43 -0.75
CA LEU A 37 4.78 -3.61 0.25
C LEU A 37 6.25 -3.39 -0.13
N ILE A 38 6.65 -2.13 -0.23
CA ILE A 38 8.02 -1.73 -0.57
C ILE A 38 8.62 -1.00 0.62
N GLN A 39 9.80 -1.42 1.07
CA GLN A 39 10.61 -0.64 2.00
C GLN A 39 11.58 0.24 1.21
N ASN A 40 11.50 1.55 1.45
CA ASN A 40 12.36 2.54 0.80
C ASN A 40 13.71 2.65 1.54
N ALA A 41 14.71 3.27 0.89
CA ALA A 41 16.06 3.43 1.44
C ALA A 41 16.12 4.31 2.72
N ASP A 42 15.12 5.18 2.92
CA ASP A 42 14.99 6.05 4.09
C ASP A 42 14.17 5.42 5.24
N ASN A 43 13.89 4.11 5.16
CA ASN A 43 13.05 3.36 6.11
C ASN A 43 11.57 3.77 6.14
N THR A 44 11.09 4.50 5.14
CA THR A 44 9.65 4.63 4.88
C THR A 44 9.15 3.46 4.05
N PHE A 45 7.83 3.34 3.95
CA PHE A 45 7.14 2.26 3.24
C PHE A 45 6.19 2.82 2.19
N SER A 46 6.14 2.15 1.05
CA SER A 46 5.28 2.49 -0.08
C SER A 46 4.42 1.30 -0.48
N CYS A 47 3.22 1.58 -1.01
CA CYS A 47 2.38 0.58 -1.64
C CYS A 47 2.63 0.53 -3.15
N GLY A 48 3.08 -0.61 -3.66
CA GLY A 48 3.33 -0.86 -5.07
C GLY A 48 2.08 -0.72 -5.95
N LEU A 49 0.88 -1.01 -5.40
CA LEU A 49 -0.39 -0.77 -6.11
C LEU A 49 -0.71 0.72 -6.27
N VAL A 50 -0.10 1.59 -5.47
CA VAL A 50 -0.24 3.06 -5.59
C VAL A 50 0.89 3.64 -6.44
N LEU A 51 2.10 3.09 -6.39
CA LEU A 51 3.24 3.59 -7.15
C LEU A 51 3.29 3.10 -8.60
N ASP A 52 3.01 1.83 -8.83
CA ASP A 52 3.16 1.15 -10.13
C ASP A 52 2.18 -0.05 -10.20
N PRO A 53 0.85 0.20 -10.28
CA PRO A 53 -0.14 -0.87 -10.21
C PRO A 53 0.02 -1.91 -11.32
N TYR A 54 0.49 -1.52 -12.50
CA TYR A 54 0.66 -2.42 -13.64
C TYR A 54 1.77 -3.46 -13.46
N ARG A 55 2.70 -3.23 -12.53
CA ARG A 55 3.73 -4.19 -12.17
C ARG A 55 3.23 -5.31 -11.26
N TYR A 56 2.23 -5.03 -10.43
CA TYR A 56 1.76 -5.96 -9.38
C TYR A 56 0.47 -6.70 -9.75
N LEU A 57 -0.37 -6.09 -10.58
CA LEU A 57 -1.63 -6.69 -11.02
C LEU A 57 -1.42 -7.57 -12.25
N ASP A 58 -2.26 -8.61 -12.38
CA ASP A 58 -2.23 -9.47 -13.55
C ASP A 58 -2.71 -8.75 -14.83
N ALA A 59 -2.41 -9.36 -15.98
CA ALA A 59 -2.69 -8.78 -17.28
C ALA A 59 -4.19 -8.53 -17.54
N ASP A 60 -5.07 -9.38 -16.99
CA ASP A 60 -6.52 -9.28 -17.19
C ASP A 60 -7.10 -8.13 -16.34
N ALA A 61 -6.60 -7.95 -15.12
CA ALA A 61 -6.97 -6.87 -14.22
C ALA A 61 -6.57 -5.49 -14.77
N VAL A 62 -5.42 -5.38 -15.44
CA VAL A 62 -4.94 -4.10 -16.00
C VAL A 62 -5.49 -3.80 -17.39
N LYS A 63 -6.06 -4.79 -18.09
CA LYS A 63 -6.51 -4.65 -19.48
C LYS A 63 -7.49 -3.50 -19.71
N PRO A 64 -8.54 -3.28 -18.89
CA PRO A 64 -9.44 -2.15 -19.08
C PRO A 64 -8.72 -0.79 -18.97
N TRP A 65 -7.76 -0.68 -18.07
CA TRP A 65 -6.98 0.54 -17.84
C TRP A 65 -6.02 0.82 -19.00
N ARG A 66 -5.38 -0.23 -19.54
CA ARG A 66 -4.54 -0.10 -20.74
C ARG A 66 -5.32 0.34 -21.97
N ILE A 67 -6.58 -0.09 -22.12
CA ILE A 67 -7.45 0.41 -23.20
C ILE A 67 -7.68 1.91 -23.03
N ILE A 68 -7.87 2.40 -21.80
CA ILE A 68 -8.01 3.84 -21.52
C ILE A 68 -6.72 4.57 -21.90
N ASP A 69 -5.55 4.03 -21.54
CA ASP A 69 -4.25 4.61 -21.91
C ASP A 69 -4.08 4.73 -23.43
N GLU A 70 -4.42 3.66 -24.17
CA GLU A 70 -4.39 3.64 -25.63
C GLU A 70 -5.35 4.66 -26.26
N MET A 71 -6.58 4.76 -25.73
CA MET A 71 -7.60 5.69 -26.23
C MET A 71 -7.27 7.15 -25.91
N SER A 72 -6.65 7.42 -24.76
CA SER A 72 -6.25 8.77 -24.36
C SER A 72 -4.92 9.20 -24.98
N GLY A 73 -4.09 8.24 -25.44
CA GLY A 73 -2.71 8.50 -25.87
C GLY A 73 -1.80 8.92 -24.71
N SER A 74 -2.14 8.54 -23.48
CA SER A 74 -1.43 8.90 -22.24
C SER A 74 -1.51 7.75 -21.22
N ASN A 75 -1.08 7.96 -19.97
CA ASN A 75 -1.19 6.97 -18.88
C ASN A 75 -2.44 7.20 -17.98
N ALA A 76 -3.54 7.71 -18.55
CA ALA A 76 -4.71 8.12 -17.80
C ALA A 76 -5.38 6.96 -17.02
N GLY A 77 -5.35 5.74 -17.57
CA GLY A 77 -5.84 4.54 -16.91
C GLY A 77 -4.96 4.15 -15.72
N GLU A 78 -3.63 4.21 -15.89
CA GLU A 78 -2.69 3.95 -14.79
C GLU A 78 -2.87 4.95 -13.64
N GLU A 79 -2.94 6.25 -13.94
CA GLU A 79 -3.12 7.31 -12.93
C GLU A 79 -4.47 7.21 -12.21
N ALA A 80 -5.54 6.84 -12.93
CA ALA A 80 -6.84 6.58 -12.31
C ALA A 80 -6.76 5.41 -11.32
N LEU A 81 -6.06 4.33 -11.69
CA LEU A 81 -5.88 3.16 -10.84
C LEU A 81 -5.02 3.45 -9.61
N LYS A 82 -3.93 4.21 -9.76
CA LYS A 82 -3.11 4.70 -8.63
C LYS A 82 -3.96 5.47 -7.63
N LYS A 83 -4.77 6.41 -8.13
CA LYS A 83 -5.68 7.20 -7.30
C LYS A 83 -6.70 6.30 -6.60
N MET A 84 -7.38 5.41 -7.32
CA MET A 84 -8.36 4.49 -6.72
C MET A 84 -7.76 3.64 -5.59
N ASN A 85 -6.55 3.10 -5.80
CA ASN A 85 -5.86 2.32 -4.77
C ASN A 85 -5.46 3.17 -3.57
N ALA A 86 -4.95 4.39 -3.78
CA ALA A 86 -4.62 5.31 -2.68
C ALA A 86 -5.86 5.68 -1.86
N GLU A 87 -6.98 5.94 -2.54
CA GLU A 87 -8.25 6.28 -1.91
C GLU A 87 -8.84 5.12 -1.10
N GLY A 88 -8.78 3.90 -1.62
CA GLY A 88 -9.22 2.69 -0.91
C GLY A 88 -8.40 2.37 0.34
N LEU A 89 -7.12 2.78 0.36
CA LEU A 89 -6.23 2.61 1.51
C LEU A 89 -6.30 3.76 2.52
N GLY A 90 -7.02 4.85 2.24
CA GLY A 90 -6.90 6.10 3.01
C GLY A 90 -5.52 6.77 2.89
N ALA A 91 -4.67 6.31 1.97
CA ALA A 91 -3.31 6.80 1.82
C ALA A 91 -3.32 8.29 1.42
N GLY A 92 -2.70 9.12 2.26
CA GLY A 92 -2.59 10.56 2.06
C GLY A 92 -3.83 11.38 2.45
N ARG A 93 -4.88 10.77 3.04
CA ARG A 93 -6.10 11.47 3.49
C ARG A 93 -6.14 11.76 4.99
N GLY A 94 -5.61 10.86 5.82
CA GLY A 94 -5.56 11.02 7.27
C GLY A 94 -5.15 9.72 7.94
N CYS A 95 -4.46 9.80 9.08
CA CYS A 95 -4.21 8.66 9.95
C CYS A 95 -5.44 8.44 10.83
N ASP A 96 -6.02 7.24 10.76
CA ASP A 96 -7.27 6.90 11.47
C ASP A 96 -7.03 6.40 12.91
N SER A 97 -5.78 6.12 13.28
CA SER A 97 -5.44 5.61 14.61
C SER A 97 -5.02 6.73 15.54
N ASP A 98 -5.53 6.71 16.78
CA ASP A 98 -5.00 7.54 17.88
C ASP A 98 -3.68 6.94 18.45
N ASP A 99 -3.17 7.50 19.55
CA ASP A 99 -1.90 7.03 20.15
C ASP A 99 -2.05 5.68 20.89
N GLU A 100 -3.21 5.39 21.48
CA GLU A 100 -3.46 4.15 22.22
C GLU A 100 -3.66 2.99 21.24
N GLU A 101 -4.44 3.19 20.18
CA GLU A 101 -4.58 2.25 19.07
C GLU A 101 -3.25 2.03 18.35
N ALA A 102 -2.47 3.09 18.13
CA ALA A 102 -1.15 2.95 17.51
C ALA A 102 -0.19 2.08 18.32
N ALA A 103 -0.26 2.12 19.65
CA ALA A 103 0.56 1.25 20.50
C ALA A 103 0.19 -0.23 20.34
N GLN A 104 -1.11 -0.55 20.21
CA GLN A 104 -1.58 -1.91 19.95
C GLN A 104 -1.15 -2.39 18.56
N ILE A 105 -1.34 -1.54 17.54
CA ILE A 105 -0.91 -1.83 16.16
C ILE A 105 0.61 -2.00 16.09
N LEU A 106 1.39 -1.30 16.93
CA LEU A 106 2.84 -1.47 16.98
C LEU A 106 3.24 -2.84 17.51
N GLU A 107 2.56 -3.35 18.55
CA GLU A 107 2.79 -4.74 19.01
C GLU A 107 2.45 -5.75 17.92
N GLU A 108 1.34 -5.57 17.22
CA GLU A 108 0.96 -6.40 16.07
C GLU A 108 1.98 -6.29 14.93
N ALA A 109 2.43 -5.08 14.60
CA ALA A 109 3.45 -4.83 13.57
C ALA A 109 4.80 -5.45 13.94
N HIS A 110 5.16 -5.52 15.22
CA HIS A 110 6.36 -6.23 15.67
C HIS A 110 6.17 -7.75 15.60
N ALA A 111 5.01 -8.27 16.01
CA ALA A 111 4.70 -9.70 15.96
C ALA A 111 4.57 -10.22 14.52
N ASN A 112 4.00 -9.38 13.65
CA ASN A 112 3.74 -9.64 12.25
C ASN A 112 4.75 -8.94 11.35
N TRP A 113 5.91 -8.50 11.88
CA TRP A 113 6.95 -7.84 11.09
C TRP A 113 7.37 -8.76 9.95
N GLN A 114 6.67 -8.63 8.81
CA GLN A 114 6.27 -9.71 7.91
C GLN A 114 7.27 -10.86 7.90
N LEU A 115 6.96 -11.91 8.68
CA LEU A 115 7.91 -12.85 9.29
C LEU A 115 8.85 -13.54 8.26
N ASN A 116 9.95 -12.86 7.99
CA ASN A 116 11.12 -13.16 7.14
C ASN A 116 11.03 -12.71 5.67
N LEU A 117 11.08 -11.41 5.39
CA LEU A 117 11.52 -10.92 4.08
C LEU A 117 12.99 -11.32 3.84
N PRO A 118 13.33 -12.20 2.89
CA PRO A 118 14.68 -12.20 2.35
C PRO A 118 14.79 -10.96 1.45
N LEU A 119 15.70 -10.06 1.79
CA LEU A 119 16.22 -9.04 0.88
C LEU A 119 16.63 -9.77 -0.42
N HIS A 120 15.84 -9.65 -1.49
CA HIS A 120 16.28 -9.99 -2.84
C HIS A 120 16.52 -8.68 -3.60
#